data_AF-A0A1G6YI41-F1
#
_entry.id   AF-A0A1G6YI41-F1
#
_cell.length_a   1.000
_cell.length_b   1.000
_cell.length_c   1.000
_cell.angle_alpha   90.00
_cell.angle_beta   90.00
_cell.angle_gamma   90.00
#
_symmetry.space_group_name_H-M   'P 1'
#
loop_
_entity.id
_entity.type
_entity.pdbx_description
1 polymer ?
#
loop_
_entity_poly.entity_id
_entity_poly.type
_entity_poly.pdbx_seq_one_letter_code
_entity_poly.pdbx_strand_id
1 'polypeptide(L)'
;MVRPSLRRLTAAVVTAALLAGGLAAGAGTSGATGSAILLGEATGSADLTAGSSGLTAGSTDLVAATGSSSNNPDLPRTATRTVENVSATREVIGDNTGLPGDTVTYRTTVAATAAPDRLVTRIADLPSHVQVYVPGSAKVTYTAADGTRTTEAVTPVRTTAANGLDSLAVSGPGWPISAESGATLVYEITYRWTDDNVVNLTMFPTTRLDTGVALDVTGLGTVGWTAMGALAGCEQYCVWRLFDAFEFIGQRSGS
;
A
#
# COMPACT_ATOMS: atom_id res chain seq x y z
N MET A 1 43.88 20.29 -52.18
CA MET A 1 43.25 19.05 -52.70
C MET A 1 42.15 18.64 -51.75
N VAL A 2 40.91 18.71 -52.21
CA VAL A 2 39.68 18.47 -51.45
C VAL A 2 39.16 17.08 -51.77
N ARG A 3 38.82 16.28 -50.75
CA ARG A 3 37.71 15.31 -50.82
C ARG A 3 37.04 15.19 -49.44
N PRO A 4 35.76 15.56 -49.30
CA PRO A 4 34.97 15.33 -48.10
C PRO A 4 34.28 13.96 -48.19
N SER A 5 34.34 13.18 -47.11
CA SER A 5 33.56 11.93 -46.99
C SER A 5 32.30 12.18 -46.16
N LEU A 6 31.18 12.34 -46.85
CA LEU A 6 29.83 12.26 -46.30
C LEU A 6 29.58 10.86 -45.72
N ARG A 7 29.10 10.77 -44.48
CA ARG A 7 28.38 9.60 -43.98
C ARG A 7 26.96 9.98 -43.62
N ARG A 8 26.05 9.15 -44.13
CA ARG A 8 24.61 9.33 -44.25
C ARG A 8 23.91 9.31 -42.90
N LEU A 9 23.01 10.28 -42.71
CA LEU A 9 21.93 10.22 -41.73
C LEU A 9 20.95 9.13 -42.15
N THR A 10 20.60 8.22 -41.25
CA THR A 10 19.50 7.27 -41.44
C THR A 10 18.44 7.62 -40.40
N ALA A 11 17.36 8.25 -40.86
CA ALA A 11 16.18 8.52 -40.05
C ALA A 11 15.31 7.26 -40.01
N ALA A 12 15.06 6.72 -38.82
CA ALA A 12 14.07 5.67 -38.62
C ALA A 12 12.70 6.33 -38.39
N VAL A 13 11.78 6.13 -39.33
CA VAL A 13 10.36 6.47 -39.17
C VAL A 13 9.70 5.26 -38.51
N VAL A 14 9.23 5.42 -37.27
CA VAL A 14 8.40 4.42 -36.60
C VAL A 14 6.94 4.82 -36.76
N THR A 15 6.22 4.03 -37.55
CA THR A 15 4.77 4.13 -37.73
C THR A 15 4.09 3.40 -36.56
N ALA A 16 3.47 4.13 -35.64
CA ALA A 16 2.62 3.53 -34.61
C ALA A 16 1.20 3.34 -35.16
N ALA A 17 0.75 2.08 -35.23
CA ALA A 17 -0.61 1.72 -35.58
C ALA A 17 -1.54 1.96 -34.37
N LEU A 18 -2.59 2.77 -34.55
CA LEU A 18 -3.70 2.87 -33.60
C LEU A 18 -4.52 1.57 -33.67
N LEU A 19 -4.50 0.76 -32.61
CA LEU A 19 -5.52 -0.25 -32.38
C LEU A 19 -6.71 0.39 -31.66
N ALA A 20 -7.77 0.66 -32.43
CA ALA A 20 -9.10 0.91 -31.92
C ALA A 20 -9.75 -0.44 -31.57
N GLY A 21 -9.77 -0.77 -30.28
CA GLY A 21 -10.50 -1.92 -29.74
C GLY A 21 -11.58 -1.41 -28.78
N GLY A 22 -12.84 -1.51 -29.20
CA GLY A 22 -14.00 -1.07 -28.42
C GLY A 22 -14.20 -1.86 -27.13
N LEU A 23 -14.70 -1.17 -26.10
CA LEU A 23 -15.25 -1.79 -24.90
C LEU A 23 -16.73 -1.45 -24.81
N ALA A 24 -17.54 -2.49 -24.79
CA ALA A 24 -18.99 -2.44 -24.78
C ALA A 24 -19.52 -1.80 -23.47
N ALA A 25 -20.40 -0.81 -23.62
CA ALA A 25 -21.21 -0.28 -22.53
C ALA A 25 -22.35 -1.27 -22.23
N GLY A 26 -22.22 -2.01 -21.13
CA GLY A 26 -23.32 -2.76 -20.53
C GLY A 26 -24.01 -1.92 -19.46
N ALA A 27 -25.23 -1.46 -19.75
CA ALA A 27 -26.08 -0.80 -18.78
C ALA A 27 -26.64 -1.84 -17.79
N GLY A 28 -26.23 -1.75 -16.52
CA GLY A 28 -26.82 -2.49 -15.40
C GLY A 28 -27.48 -1.49 -14.45
N THR A 29 -28.81 -1.50 -14.39
CA THR A 29 -29.60 -0.70 -13.46
C THR A 29 -29.53 -1.31 -12.05
N SER A 30 -28.87 -0.66 -11.10
CA SER A 30 -28.95 -1.02 -9.68
C SER A 30 -30.18 -0.35 -9.05
N GLY A 31 -31.22 -1.15 -8.79
CA GLY A 31 -32.36 -0.74 -7.98
C GLY A 31 -31.94 -0.56 -6.52
N ALA A 32 -32.28 0.59 -5.95
CA ALA A 32 -32.22 0.81 -4.52
C ALA A 32 -33.33 -0.01 -3.84
N THR A 33 -32.98 -0.92 -2.94
CA THR A 33 -33.94 -1.51 -2.01
C THR A 33 -33.52 -1.09 -0.61
N GLY A 34 -34.24 -0.11 -0.07
CA GLY A 34 -34.09 0.32 1.32
C GLY A 34 -34.39 -0.85 2.24
N SER A 35 -33.45 -1.17 3.12
CA SER A 35 -33.71 -2.09 4.22
C SER A 35 -34.37 -1.30 5.35
N ALA A 36 -35.69 -1.44 5.46
CA ALA A 36 -36.44 -1.03 6.63
C ALA A 36 -36.07 -1.96 7.79
N ILE A 37 -35.57 -1.38 8.88
CA ILE A 37 -35.47 -2.04 10.18
C ILE A 37 -36.90 -2.24 10.69
N LEU A 38 -37.38 -3.49 10.69
CA LEU A 38 -38.61 -3.87 11.38
C LEU A 38 -38.22 -4.44 12.75
N LEU A 39 -38.42 -3.62 13.78
CA LEU A 39 -38.53 -4.05 15.17
C LEU A 39 -39.84 -4.82 15.32
N GLY A 40 -39.76 -6.09 15.70
CA GLY A 40 -40.91 -6.93 15.99
C GLY A 40 -40.53 -8.05 16.93
N GLU A 41 -40.82 -7.86 18.21
CA GLU A 41 -40.80 -8.93 19.22
C GLU A 41 -41.90 -9.95 18.89
N ALA A 42 -41.55 -11.24 18.83
CA ALA A 42 -42.51 -12.32 18.98
C ALA A 42 -41.82 -13.60 19.46
N THR A 43 -42.13 -13.94 20.70
CA THR A 43 -42.00 -15.25 21.34
C THR A 43 -42.66 -16.36 20.52
N GLY A 44 -41.99 -17.51 20.33
CA GLY A 44 -42.66 -18.72 19.83
C GLY A 44 -41.71 -19.81 19.31
N SER A 45 -41.75 -20.98 19.94
CA SER A 45 -40.95 -22.16 19.64
C SER A 45 -41.45 -22.95 18.42
N ALA A 46 -40.48 -23.54 17.69
CA ALA A 46 -40.52 -24.70 16.79
C ALA A 46 -41.39 -24.64 15.52
N ASP A 47 -40.78 -24.83 14.34
CA ASP A 47 -40.79 -26.11 13.60
C ASP A 47 -39.81 -26.05 12.40
N LEU A 48 -39.01 -27.11 12.21
CA LEU A 48 -38.06 -27.30 11.12
C LEU A 48 -38.66 -28.33 10.17
N THR A 49 -39.17 -27.92 9.00
CA THR A 49 -39.37 -28.86 7.89
C THR A 49 -39.40 -28.20 6.50
N ALA A 50 -38.32 -28.47 5.77
CA ALA A 50 -38.20 -28.66 4.32
C ALA A 50 -38.43 -27.48 3.36
N GLY A 51 -37.29 -26.90 2.94
CA GLY A 51 -37.12 -26.20 1.67
C GLY A 51 -35.66 -26.32 1.20
N SER A 52 -35.26 -27.52 0.77
CA SER A 52 -33.91 -27.82 0.32
C SER A 52 -33.56 -27.13 -1.00
N SER A 53 -32.49 -26.34 -1.04
CA SER A 53 -31.66 -26.11 -2.24
C SER A 53 -30.33 -25.47 -1.84
N GLY A 54 -29.25 -26.28 -1.86
CA GLY A 54 -27.88 -25.76 -1.96
C GLY A 54 -27.09 -25.56 -0.67
N LEU A 55 -26.87 -26.62 0.09
CA LEU A 55 -25.59 -26.76 0.80
C LEU A 55 -24.51 -26.95 -0.26
N THR A 56 -23.93 -25.86 -0.76
CA THR A 56 -22.64 -25.92 -1.45
C THR A 56 -21.58 -26.21 -0.40
N ALA A 57 -20.99 -27.41 -0.52
CA ALA A 57 -19.82 -27.82 0.22
C ALA A 57 -18.73 -26.73 0.11
N GLY A 58 -18.27 -26.25 1.27
CA GLY A 58 -17.18 -25.27 1.37
C GLY A 58 -17.35 -24.17 2.40
N SER A 59 -18.47 -24.09 3.13
CA SER A 59 -18.55 -23.15 4.27
C SER A 59 -17.71 -23.67 5.44
N THR A 60 -16.45 -23.26 5.42
CA THR A 60 -15.58 -23.10 6.60
C THR A 60 -15.88 -21.77 7.32
N ASP A 61 -16.99 -21.11 6.95
CA ASP A 61 -17.25 -19.69 7.16
C ASP A 61 -17.97 -19.37 8.49
N LEU A 62 -18.02 -20.33 9.40
CA LEU A 62 -18.47 -20.12 10.78
C LEU A 62 -17.36 -20.47 11.80
N VAL A 63 -16.14 -20.76 11.33
CA VAL A 63 -14.90 -20.86 12.12
C VAL A 63 -13.83 -19.92 11.55
N ALA A 64 -14.24 -18.86 10.86
CA ALA A 64 -13.36 -17.79 10.35
C ALA A 64 -13.58 -16.44 11.09
N ALA A 65 -14.40 -16.41 12.15
CA ALA A 65 -14.69 -15.23 12.96
C ALA A 65 -13.56 -14.82 13.93
N THR A 66 -12.34 -15.29 13.69
CA THR A 66 -11.13 -14.86 14.39
C THR A 66 -9.99 -14.79 13.38
N GLY A 67 -9.76 -13.63 12.78
CA GLY A 67 -8.43 -13.31 12.23
C GLY A 67 -8.30 -12.90 10.75
N SER A 68 -9.36 -12.71 9.96
CA SER A 68 -9.17 -12.49 8.52
C SER A 68 -8.83 -11.04 8.18
N SER A 69 -7.57 -10.78 7.81
CA SER A 69 -7.20 -9.65 6.97
C SER A 69 -7.97 -9.71 5.65
N SER A 70 -8.46 -8.58 5.15
CA SER A 70 -9.21 -8.54 3.90
C SER A 70 -8.84 -7.33 3.04
N ASN A 71 -9.27 -7.32 1.78
CA ASN A 71 -9.16 -6.12 0.97
C ASN A 71 -10.41 -5.26 1.17
N ASN A 72 -10.24 -4.04 1.67
CA ASN A 72 -11.30 -3.03 1.69
C ASN A 72 -11.28 -2.23 0.38
N PRO A 73 -12.33 -2.35 -0.47
CA PRO A 73 -12.37 -1.69 -1.77
C PRO A 73 -12.47 -0.16 -1.68
N ASP A 74 -12.86 0.40 -0.53
CA ASP A 74 -13.00 1.84 -0.32
C ASP A 74 -11.66 2.53 0.04
N LEU A 75 -10.58 1.74 0.19
CA LEU A 75 -9.24 2.24 0.46
C LEU A 75 -8.39 2.14 -0.83
N PRO A 76 -8.10 3.26 -1.51
CA PRO A 76 -7.26 3.25 -2.71
C PRO A 76 -5.90 2.65 -2.40
N ARG A 77 -5.58 1.53 -3.04
CA ARG A 77 -4.33 0.78 -2.77
C ARG A 77 -3.12 1.34 -3.48
N THR A 78 -3.33 2.22 -4.46
CA THR A 78 -2.27 2.80 -5.26
C THR A 78 -2.54 4.27 -5.48
N ALA A 79 -1.47 5.06 -5.45
CA ALA A 79 -1.53 6.48 -5.74
C ALA A 79 -0.21 6.96 -6.32
N THR A 80 -0.28 7.89 -7.28
CA THR A 80 0.88 8.50 -7.92
C THR A 80 0.94 9.98 -7.58
N ARG A 81 2.13 10.45 -7.22
CA ARG A 81 2.45 11.87 -7.05
C ARG A 81 3.64 12.23 -7.94
N THR A 82 3.64 13.46 -8.43
CA THR A 82 4.69 13.97 -9.32
C THR A 82 5.13 15.34 -8.85
N VAL A 83 6.44 15.58 -8.87
CA VAL A 83 7.07 16.89 -8.68
C VAL A 83 8.07 17.07 -9.79
N GLU A 84 7.94 18.16 -10.56
CA GLU A 84 8.77 18.40 -11.74
C GLU A 84 8.77 17.18 -12.68
N ASN A 85 9.94 16.62 -12.98
CA ASN A 85 10.11 15.45 -13.84
C ASN A 85 10.23 14.12 -13.07
N VAL A 86 9.89 14.07 -11.77
CA VAL A 86 9.97 12.86 -10.93
C VAL A 86 8.57 12.46 -10.47
N SER A 87 8.17 11.22 -10.76
CA SER A 87 6.97 10.61 -10.23
C SER A 87 7.30 9.51 -9.23
N ALA A 88 6.47 9.38 -8.20
CA ALA A 88 6.47 8.28 -7.26
C ALA A 88 5.06 7.67 -7.25
N THR A 89 4.96 6.38 -7.50
CA THR A 89 3.74 5.58 -7.32
C THR A 89 3.92 4.72 -6.09
N ARG A 90 3.07 4.90 -5.08
CA ARG A 90 3.05 4.04 -3.89
C ARG A 90 1.88 3.07 -3.98
N GLU A 91 2.11 1.83 -3.58
CA GLU A 91 1.16 0.72 -3.64
C GLU A 91 1.20 -0.10 -2.34
N VAL A 92 0.03 -0.50 -1.85
CA VAL A 92 -0.14 -1.53 -0.81
C VAL A 92 -0.18 -2.90 -1.48
N ILE A 93 0.79 -3.75 -1.13
CA ILE A 93 0.92 -5.11 -1.68
C ILE A 93 0.13 -6.10 -0.82
N GLY A 94 -0.72 -6.89 -1.46
CA GLY A 94 -1.61 -7.83 -0.77
C GLY A 94 -2.81 -7.12 -0.16
N ASP A 95 -3.24 -7.57 1.02
CA ASP A 95 -4.37 -6.98 1.72
C ASP A 95 -4.07 -5.55 2.18
N ASN A 96 -5.04 -4.66 2.03
CA ASN A 96 -4.96 -3.30 2.54
C ASN A 96 -5.70 -3.14 3.89
N THR A 97 -6.26 -4.21 4.43
CA THR A 97 -6.70 -4.28 5.83
C THR A 97 -6.17 -5.53 6.54
N GLY A 98 -6.32 -5.59 7.86
CA GLY A 98 -5.70 -6.59 8.74
C GLY A 98 -5.88 -6.22 10.22
N LEU A 99 -5.19 -6.91 11.10
CA LEU A 99 -5.29 -6.79 12.54
C LEU A 99 -3.94 -6.39 13.19
N PRO A 100 -3.92 -6.00 14.48
CA PRO A 100 -2.67 -5.86 15.21
C PRO A 100 -1.81 -7.13 15.12
N GLY A 101 -0.52 -6.97 14.79
CA GLY A 101 0.40 -8.08 14.56
C GLY A 101 0.52 -8.53 13.09
N ASP A 102 -0.45 -8.18 12.24
CA ASP A 102 -0.35 -8.42 10.80
C ASP A 102 0.69 -7.51 10.15
N THR A 103 1.10 -7.87 8.94
CA THR A 103 2.07 -7.10 8.17
C THR A 103 1.46 -6.44 6.96
N VAL A 104 1.85 -5.20 6.71
CA VAL A 104 1.59 -4.47 5.47
C VAL A 104 2.91 -4.26 4.72
N THR A 105 2.89 -4.49 3.41
CA THR A 105 4.04 -4.19 2.55
C THR A 105 3.70 -3.04 1.62
N TYR A 106 4.54 -2.02 1.62
CA TYR A 106 4.44 -0.92 0.67
C TYR A 106 5.50 -1.08 -0.42
N ARG A 107 5.08 -0.86 -1.67
CA ARG A 107 5.97 -0.72 -2.82
C ARG A 107 5.91 0.71 -3.31
N THR A 108 7.05 1.35 -3.47
CA THR A 108 7.17 2.68 -4.07
C THR A 108 8.00 2.57 -5.34
N THR A 109 7.38 2.85 -6.48
CA THR A 109 8.05 2.94 -7.78
C THR A 109 8.32 4.40 -8.11
N VAL A 110 9.59 4.76 -8.28
CA VAL A 110 10.03 6.09 -8.68
C VAL A 110 10.50 6.06 -10.13
N ALA A 111 10.04 7.03 -10.92
CA ALA A 111 10.38 7.17 -12.32
C ALA A 111 10.64 8.63 -12.70
N ALA A 112 11.44 8.84 -13.74
CA ALA A 112 11.49 10.12 -14.41
C ALA A 112 10.40 10.17 -15.49
N THR A 113 9.64 11.26 -15.57
CA THR A 113 8.56 11.45 -16.55
C THR A 113 9.02 12.15 -17.82
N ALA A 114 10.16 12.84 -17.76
CA ALA A 114 10.83 13.52 -18.87
C ALA A 114 12.32 13.72 -18.53
N ALA A 115 13.09 14.26 -19.48
CA ALA A 115 14.46 14.71 -19.23
C ALA A 115 14.52 15.86 -18.19
N PRO A 116 15.66 16.05 -17.49
CA PRO A 116 16.87 15.24 -17.56
C PRO A 116 16.76 13.95 -16.73
N ASP A 117 17.59 12.97 -17.07
CA ASP A 117 17.81 11.80 -16.21
C ASP A 117 18.28 12.23 -14.82
N ARG A 118 17.89 11.45 -13.80
CA ARG A 118 18.19 11.75 -12.40
C ARG A 118 18.76 10.54 -11.68
N LEU A 119 19.47 10.78 -10.59
CA LEU A 119 19.81 9.77 -9.60
C LEU A 119 19.03 10.06 -8.32
N VAL A 120 18.42 9.03 -7.74
CA VAL A 120 17.89 9.05 -6.39
C VAL A 120 19.01 8.57 -5.47
N THR A 121 19.47 9.40 -4.54
CA THR A 121 20.59 9.07 -3.65
C THR A 121 20.15 8.66 -2.25
N ARG A 122 18.91 9.00 -1.87
CA ARG A 122 18.28 8.60 -0.62
C ARG A 122 16.78 8.43 -0.78
N ILE A 123 16.25 7.43 -0.10
CA ILE A 123 14.81 7.20 0.06
C ILE A 123 14.53 7.24 1.56
N ALA A 124 13.58 8.04 1.99
CA ALA A 124 13.08 8.10 3.36
C ALA A 124 11.60 7.74 3.36
N ASP A 125 11.25 6.56 3.87
CA ASP A 125 9.87 6.15 4.07
C ASP A 125 9.31 6.83 5.32
N LEU A 126 8.07 7.31 5.26
CA LEU A 126 7.38 8.00 6.35
C LEU A 126 6.25 7.11 6.87
N PRO A 127 6.55 6.15 7.77
CA PRO A 127 5.54 5.26 8.31
C PRO A 127 4.58 6.00 9.24
N SER A 128 3.42 5.38 9.50
CA SER A 128 2.56 5.82 10.60
C SER A 128 3.15 5.40 11.95
N HIS A 129 2.76 6.09 13.02
CA HIS A 129 3.18 5.78 14.39
C HIS A 129 2.71 4.39 14.88
N VAL A 130 1.69 3.81 14.23
CA VAL A 130 1.19 2.45 14.53
C VAL A 130 1.87 1.34 13.71
N GLN A 131 2.99 1.66 13.04
CA GLN A 131 3.73 0.74 12.19
C GLN A 131 5.14 0.54 12.70
N VAL A 132 5.53 -0.72 12.89
CA VAL A 132 6.88 -1.10 13.29
C VAL A 132 7.54 -1.83 12.14
N TYR A 133 8.71 -1.35 11.71
CA TYR A 133 9.49 -1.97 10.64
C TYR A 133 9.80 -3.43 10.96
N VAL A 134 9.64 -4.30 9.96
CA VAL A 134 10.06 -5.70 10.03
C VAL A 134 11.52 -5.78 9.54
N PRO A 135 12.51 -6.05 10.42
CA PRO A 135 13.92 -6.07 10.03
C PRO A 135 14.20 -7.05 8.88
N GLY A 136 15.01 -6.62 7.91
CA GLY A 136 15.39 -7.42 6.75
C GLY A 136 14.33 -7.49 5.64
N SER A 137 13.17 -6.86 5.80
CA SER A 137 12.12 -6.84 4.76
C SER A 137 12.37 -5.86 3.63
N ALA A 138 13.24 -4.87 3.85
CA ALA A 138 13.41 -3.77 2.91
C ALA A 138 14.37 -4.15 1.78
N LYS A 139 14.01 -3.77 0.56
CA LYS A 139 14.83 -4.00 -0.63
C LYS A 139 14.63 -2.91 -1.67
N VAL A 140 15.67 -2.69 -2.46
CA VAL A 140 15.68 -1.75 -3.57
C VAL A 140 15.92 -2.53 -4.85
N THR A 141 15.13 -2.26 -5.88
CA THR A 141 15.35 -2.77 -7.24
C THR A 141 15.52 -1.61 -8.20
N TYR A 142 16.60 -1.60 -8.96
CA TYR A 142 16.96 -0.52 -9.89
C TYR A 142 17.59 -1.08 -11.16
N THR A 143 17.69 -0.25 -12.20
CA THR A 143 18.44 -0.59 -13.42
C THR A 143 19.87 -0.10 -13.22
N ALA A 144 20.84 -1.00 -13.17
CA ALA A 144 22.25 -0.66 -13.01
C ALA A 144 22.82 -0.01 -14.29
N ALA A 145 24.02 0.55 -14.19
CA ALA A 145 24.67 1.26 -15.31
C ALA A 145 24.95 0.37 -16.53
N ASP A 146 25.03 -0.95 -16.34
CA ASP A 146 25.15 -1.95 -17.40
C ASP A 146 23.81 -2.33 -18.04
N GLY A 147 22.72 -1.70 -17.62
CA GLY A 147 21.36 -1.96 -18.08
C GLY A 147 20.67 -3.15 -17.39
N THR A 148 21.34 -3.85 -16.47
CA THR A 148 20.73 -4.99 -15.77
C THR A 148 19.78 -4.54 -14.67
N ARG A 149 18.73 -5.33 -14.43
CA ARG A 149 17.80 -5.10 -13.31
C ARG A 149 18.35 -5.77 -12.06
N THR A 150 18.78 -4.99 -11.09
CA THR A 150 19.41 -5.48 -9.85
C THR A 150 18.46 -5.28 -8.67
N THR A 151 18.35 -6.27 -7.78
CA THR A 151 17.69 -6.15 -6.48
C THR A 151 18.71 -6.34 -5.37
N GLU A 152 18.72 -5.42 -4.40
CA GLU A 152 19.57 -5.49 -3.21
C GLU A 152 18.71 -5.38 -1.94
N ALA A 153 19.05 -6.17 -0.93
CA ALA A 153 18.50 -5.99 0.41
C ALA A 153 19.11 -4.73 1.03
N VAL A 154 18.30 -3.92 1.69
CA VAL A 154 18.74 -2.68 2.34
C VAL A 154 18.31 -2.68 3.79
N THR A 155 19.08 -2.02 4.64
CA THR A 155 18.74 -1.82 6.06
C THR A 155 18.45 -0.34 6.29
N PRO A 156 17.17 0.05 6.41
CA PRO A 156 16.80 1.41 6.72
C PRO A 156 17.26 1.81 8.11
N VAL A 157 17.73 3.05 8.22
CA VAL A 157 18.12 3.66 9.50
C VAL A 157 17.04 4.65 9.90
N ARG A 158 16.62 4.59 11.16
CA ARG A 158 15.68 5.55 11.74
C ARG A 158 16.30 6.95 11.73
N THR A 159 15.58 7.91 11.18
CA THR A 159 16.03 9.29 11.05
C THR A 159 14.82 10.23 11.07
N THR A 160 15.07 11.52 11.02
CA THR A 160 14.04 12.54 10.87
C THR A 160 14.06 13.05 9.44
N ALA A 161 12.92 12.99 8.76
CA ALA A 161 12.79 13.57 7.43
C ALA A 161 12.86 15.10 7.50
N ALA A 162 13.06 15.76 6.35
CA ALA A 162 13.24 17.21 6.26
C ALA A 162 12.07 18.02 6.84
N ASN A 163 10.90 17.41 6.94
CA ASN A 163 9.67 17.96 7.53
C ASN A 163 9.52 17.69 9.03
N GLY A 164 10.52 17.12 9.70
CA GLY A 164 10.47 16.80 11.13
C GLY A 164 9.78 15.48 11.48
N LEU A 165 9.29 14.72 10.50
CA LEU A 165 8.61 13.44 10.75
C LEU A 165 9.60 12.29 10.95
N ASP A 166 9.22 11.33 11.79
CA ASP A 166 9.91 10.07 11.94
C ASP A 166 9.94 9.32 10.60
N SER A 167 11.11 8.78 10.26
CA SER A 167 11.35 8.19 8.95
C SER A 167 12.35 7.06 9.00
N LEU A 168 12.26 6.16 8.02
CA LEU A 168 13.23 5.11 7.80
C LEU A 168 13.92 5.35 6.47
N ALA A 169 15.21 5.69 6.53
CA ALA A 169 15.96 6.09 5.36
C ALA A 169 17.02 5.08 4.94
N VAL A 170 17.16 4.93 3.63
CA VAL A 170 18.25 4.22 2.97
C VAL A 170 18.96 5.16 2.01
N SER A 171 20.28 5.15 2.04
CA SER A 171 21.11 5.91 1.10
C SER A 171 21.91 4.96 0.23
N GLY A 172 22.10 5.33 -1.03
CA GLY A 172 22.86 4.56 -2.00
C GLY A 172 23.80 5.45 -2.81
N PRO A 173 24.63 4.85 -3.69
CA PRO A 173 25.52 5.60 -4.57
C PRO A 173 24.77 6.44 -5.62
N GLY A 174 23.47 6.21 -5.80
CA GLY A 174 22.62 6.87 -6.78
C GLY A 174 21.91 5.85 -7.66
N TRP A 175 20.60 5.68 -7.48
CA TRP A 175 19.78 4.81 -8.31
C TRP A 175 19.21 5.59 -9.50
N PRO A 176 19.48 5.18 -10.75
CA PRO A 176 19.09 5.97 -11.91
C PRO A 176 17.59 5.86 -12.20
N ILE A 177 17.01 7.00 -12.58
CA ILE A 177 15.68 7.11 -13.16
C ILE A 177 15.76 7.91 -14.46
N SER A 178 15.10 7.42 -15.51
CA SER A 178 15.20 7.99 -16.85
C SER A 178 13.95 7.70 -17.65
N ALA A 179 13.38 8.74 -18.25
CA ALA A 179 12.23 8.61 -19.14
C ALA A 179 12.63 7.99 -20.49
N GLU A 180 13.86 8.30 -20.96
CA GLU A 180 14.36 7.84 -22.25
C GLU A 180 14.72 6.36 -22.24
N SER A 181 15.45 5.90 -21.22
CA SER A 181 15.81 4.48 -21.09
C SER A 181 14.76 3.64 -20.37
N GLY A 182 13.76 4.28 -19.74
CA GLY A 182 12.76 3.61 -18.91
C GLY A 182 13.30 3.12 -17.56
N ALA A 183 14.49 3.58 -17.14
CA ALA A 183 15.05 3.24 -15.85
C ALA A 183 14.13 3.73 -14.71
N THR A 184 13.81 2.82 -13.79
CA THR A 184 12.98 3.09 -12.61
C THR A 184 13.64 2.54 -11.37
N LEU A 185 13.24 3.07 -10.23
CA LEU A 185 13.63 2.61 -8.91
C LEU A 185 12.40 2.04 -8.21
N VAL A 186 12.51 0.87 -7.61
CA VAL A 186 11.42 0.25 -6.83
C VAL A 186 11.95 -0.02 -5.43
N TYR A 187 11.30 0.57 -4.44
CA TYR A 187 11.58 0.33 -3.03
C TYR A 187 10.42 -0.43 -2.41
N GLU A 188 10.71 -1.55 -1.75
CA GLU A 188 9.72 -2.32 -0.99
C GLU A 188 10.13 -2.35 0.48
N ILE A 189 9.16 -2.15 1.37
CA ILE A 189 9.35 -2.20 2.83
C ILE A 189 8.12 -2.79 3.49
N THR A 190 8.33 -3.65 4.49
CA THR A 190 7.26 -4.26 5.26
C THR A 190 7.24 -3.72 6.69
N TYR A 191 6.04 -3.43 7.16
CA TYR A 191 5.75 -3.04 8.53
C TYR A 191 4.82 -4.06 9.16
N ARG A 192 4.94 -4.24 10.47
CA ARG A 192 3.95 -4.90 11.30
C ARG A 192 3.09 -3.84 11.99
N TRP A 193 1.79 -4.06 12.05
CA TRP A 193 0.89 -3.20 12.80
C TRP A 193 1.05 -3.43 14.29
N THR A 194 1.16 -2.34 15.04
CA THR A 194 1.24 -2.39 16.49
C THR A 194 -0.15 -2.57 17.09
N ASP A 195 -0.19 -3.25 18.23
CA ASP A 195 -1.31 -3.18 19.14
C ASP A 195 -1.27 -1.81 19.85
N ASP A 196 -2.33 -1.00 19.80
CA ASP A 196 -2.37 0.32 20.47
C ASP A 196 -2.37 0.17 21.99
N ASN A 197 -2.48 -1.05 22.54
CA ASN A 197 -2.20 -1.28 23.97
C ASN A 197 -0.78 -0.85 24.39
N VAL A 198 0.15 -0.64 23.45
CA VAL A 198 1.51 -0.11 23.71
C VAL A 198 1.58 1.42 23.59
N VAL A 199 0.66 2.05 22.86
CA VAL A 199 0.57 3.50 22.67
C VAL A 199 -0.79 3.96 23.19
N ASN A 200 -0.82 4.43 24.45
CA ASN A 200 -2.00 4.90 25.20
C ASN A 200 -2.82 5.99 24.46
N LEU A 201 -3.47 5.61 23.36
CA LEU A 201 -4.16 6.45 22.38
C LEU A 201 -5.57 5.89 22.19
N THR A 202 -6.37 6.08 23.22
CA THR A 202 -7.82 5.84 23.18
C THR A 202 -8.51 6.84 22.25
N MET A 203 -8.46 6.74 20.91
CA MET A 203 -9.49 7.44 20.07
C MET A 203 -9.58 7.26 18.54
N PHE A 204 -8.99 6.25 17.87
CA PHE A 204 -9.11 6.20 16.39
C PHE A 204 -9.90 4.99 15.87
N PRO A 205 -11.22 5.11 15.64
CA PRO A 205 -11.97 4.11 14.90
C PRO A 205 -11.46 4.11 13.45
N THR A 206 -10.99 2.95 12.96
CA THR A 206 -10.42 2.74 11.62
C THR A 206 -9.35 3.76 11.21
N THR A 207 -8.13 3.56 11.70
CA THR A 207 -6.96 4.35 11.26
C THR A 207 -6.68 4.08 9.79
N ARG A 208 -7.20 4.94 8.90
CA ARG A 208 -6.75 5.02 7.52
C ARG A 208 -5.30 5.51 7.55
N LEU A 209 -4.38 4.63 7.23
CA LEU A 209 -2.96 4.89 7.18
C LEU A 209 -2.60 5.37 5.78
N ASP A 210 -2.33 6.67 5.67
CA ASP A 210 -1.73 7.27 4.49
C ASP A 210 -0.26 7.56 4.81
N THR A 211 0.63 6.74 4.26
CA THR A 211 2.08 6.84 4.49
C THR A 211 2.75 7.63 3.38
N GLY A 212 3.88 8.24 3.72
CA GLY A 212 4.60 9.13 2.83
C GLY A 212 5.95 8.57 2.36
N VAL A 213 6.58 9.29 1.44
CA VAL A 213 7.96 9.07 1.02
C VAL A 213 8.63 10.41 0.73
N ALA A 214 9.90 10.53 1.08
CA ALA A 214 10.78 11.60 0.64
C ALA A 214 12.01 11.01 -0.06
N LEU A 215 12.52 11.70 -1.08
CA LEU A 215 13.58 11.28 -1.96
C LEU A 215 14.60 12.41 -2.08
N ASP A 216 15.89 12.10 -1.96
CA ASP A 216 16.93 13.05 -2.36
C ASP A 216 17.32 12.75 -3.81
N VAL A 217 17.11 13.74 -4.68
CA VAL A 217 17.24 13.59 -6.14
C VAL A 217 18.23 14.62 -6.71
N THR A 218 19.16 14.15 -7.53
CA THR A 218 20.19 15.01 -8.13
C THR A 218 19.58 16.14 -8.95
N GLY A 219 19.94 17.38 -8.62
CA GLY A 219 19.46 18.58 -9.29
C GLY A 219 18.02 19.00 -8.95
N LEU A 220 17.38 18.35 -7.96
CA LEU A 220 16.11 18.82 -7.35
C LEU A 220 16.22 18.96 -5.82
N GLY A 221 17.22 18.32 -5.19
CA GLY A 221 17.30 18.25 -3.74
C GLY A 221 16.28 17.26 -3.19
N THR A 222 15.73 17.54 -2.00
CA THR A 222 14.71 16.68 -1.38
C THR A 222 13.34 16.98 -1.97
N VAL A 223 12.70 15.96 -2.55
CA VAL A 223 11.28 15.98 -2.93
C VAL A 223 10.54 14.99 -2.06
N GLY A 224 9.31 15.30 -1.63
CA GLY A 224 8.58 14.36 -0.78
C GLY A 224 7.12 14.68 -0.60
N TRP A 225 6.39 13.67 -0.16
CA TRP A 225 4.96 13.70 0.07
C TRP A 225 4.70 13.03 1.41
N THR A 226 4.12 13.76 2.35
CA THR A 226 3.81 13.24 3.69
C THR A 226 2.69 12.20 3.68
N ALA A 227 1.84 12.25 2.64
CA ALA A 227 0.72 11.38 2.41
C ALA A 227 0.64 11.12 0.90
N MET A 228 0.81 9.86 0.47
CA MET A 228 0.81 9.48 -0.94
C MET A 228 -0.60 9.29 -1.48
N GLY A 229 -1.54 8.85 -0.65
CA GLY A 229 -2.91 8.48 -1.02
C GLY A 229 -3.10 6.96 -1.21
N ALA A 230 -2.05 6.16 -1.00
CA ALA A 230 -2.15 4.69 -0.97
C ALA A 230 -2.48 4.27 0.46
N LEU A 231 -3.74 3.89 0.68
CA LEU A 231 -4.33 3.69 1.99
C LEU A 231 -4.27 2.22 2.41
N ALA A 232 -3.90 2.00 3.67
CA ALA A 232 -4.13 0.76 4.40
C ALA A 232 -4.97 1.06 5.65
N GLY A 233 -5.64 0.07 6.23
CA GLY A 233 -6.43 0.24 7.45
C GLY A 233 -6.25 -0.91 8.42
N CYS A 234 -6.25 -0.64 9.71
CA CYS A 234 -6.34 -1.69 10.72
C CYS A 234 -7.81 -1.92 11.08
N GLU A 235 -8.34 -3.10 10.79
CA GLU A 235 -9.68 -3.53 11.17
C GLU A 235 -9.65 -4.04 12.62
N GLN A 236 -10.68 -3.70 13.39
CA GLN A 236 -10.84 -4.04 14.82
C GLN A 236 -9.74 -3.49 15.75
N TYR A 237 -10.15 -2.50 16.55
CA TYR A 237 -9.57 -2.12 17.84
C TYR A 237 -8.11 -2.54 18.10
N CYS A 238 -7.16 -1.72 17.67
CA CYS A 238 -5.90 -1.60 18.40
C CYS A 238 -6.13 -1.20 19.89
N VAL A 239 -7.36 -0.85 20.28
CA VAL A 239 -7.76 -0.27 21.58
C VAL A 239 -8.55 -1.19 22.53
N TRP A 240 -8.80 -2.48 22.26
CA TRP A 240 -9.62 -3.33 23.17
C TRP A 240 -9.02 -4.72 23.45
N ARG A 241 -8.16 -4.81 24.48
CA ARG A 241 -7.98 -6.02 25.31
C ARG A 241 -8.07 -5.75 26.82
N LEU A 242 -8.76 -4.69 27.24
CA LEU A 242 -8.89 -4.35 28.67
C LEU A 242 -10.18 -4.86 29.34
N PHE A 243 -11.17 -5.37 28.61
CA PHE A 243 -12.45 -5.74 29.22
C PHE A 243 -12.68 -7.25 29.43
N ASP A 244 -11.95 -8.14 28.76
CA ASP A 244 -12.14 -9.59 28.98
C ASP A 244 -11.41 -10.13 30.23
N ALA A 245 -10.61 -9.32 30.92
CA ALA A 245 -9.93 -9.72 32.16
C ALA A 245 -10.72 -9.38 33.43
N PHE A 246 -11.85 -8.66 33.35
CA PHE A 246 -12.61 -8.24 34.55
C PHE A 246 -13.90 -9.03 34.82
N GLU A 247 -14.29 -9.99 33.97
CA GLU A 247 -15.53 -10.75 34.18
C GLU A 247 -15.34 -12.23 34.59
N PHE A 248 -14.18 -12.59 35.17
CA PHE A 248 -13.99 -13.93 35.75
C PHE A 248 -13.49 -13.98 37.21
N ILE A 249 -13.41 -12.84 37.91
CA ILE A 249 -13.06 -12.78 39.35
C ILE A 249 -14.23 -12.19 40.18
N GLY A 250 -15.47 -12.35 39.70
CA GLY A 250 -16.64 -11.66 40.26
C GLY A 250 -17.79 -12.53 40.77
N GLN A 251 -17.69 -13.86 40.81
CA GLN A 251 -18.71 -14.71 41.46
C GLN A 251 -18.10 -15.91 42.21
N ARG A 252 -17.30 -15.63 43.25
CA ARG A 252 -17.15 -16.54 44.40
C ARG A 252 -16.97 -15.74 45.70
N SER A 253 -18.09 -15.27 46.23
CA SER A 253 -18.32 -14.98 47.65
C SER A 253 -19.84 -14.98 47.81
N GLY A 254 -20.51 -15.73 48.67
CA GLY A 254 -20.14 -16.57 49.80
C GLY A 254 -21.44 -16.81 50.58
N SER A 255 -21.44 -17.88 51.39
CA SER A 255 -22.42 -18.27 52.43
C SER A 255 -23.88 -18.47 52.03
#